data_AF-A0A378W056-F1
#
_entry.id   AF-A0A378W056-F1
#
_cell.length_a   1.000
_cell.length_b   1.000
_cell.length_c   1.000
_cell.angle_alpha   90.00
_cell.angle_beta   90.00
_cell.angle_gamma   90.00
#
_symmetry.space_group_name_H-M   'P 1'
#
loop_
_entity.id
_entity.type
_entity.pdbx_description
1 polymer ?
#
loop_
_entity_poly.entity_id
_entity_poly.type
_entity_poly.pdbx_seq_one_letter_code
_entity_poly.pdbx_strand_id
1 'polypeptide(L)'
;MSWLDKILPPKIKNRGKDGSSNVPEGLWRKCPSCSATVYSTELQQNNQVCPKCNHHNPLSARQRLNLLLDEEGREEVAGNVKPTDPLKFKDSKNIRTV
;
A
#
# COMPACT_ATOMS: atom_id res chain seq x y z
N MET A 1 44.96 36.24 -15.56
CA MET A 1 44.72 35.03 -16.37
C MET A 1 45.46 33.87 -15.72
N SER A 2 44.81 33.13 -14.84
CA SER A 2 45.43 32.03 -14.08
C SER A 2 45.47 30.78 -14.96
N TRP A 3 46.66 30.19 -15.12
CA TRP A 3 46.85 28.99 -15.94
C TRP A 3 46.10 27.76 -15.40
N LEU A 4 45.67 27.80 -14.15
CA LEU A 4 44.93 26.75 -13.47
C LEU A 4 43.52 26.54 -14.05
N ASP A 5 42.94 27.57 -14.68
CA ASP A 5 41.60 27.48 -15.27
C ASP A 5 41.57 26.63 -16.56
N LYS A 6 42.74 26.31 -17.14
CA LYS A 6 42.85 25.48 -18.36
C LYS A 6 42.85 23.97 -18.12
N ILE A 7 43.05 23.53 -16.87
CA ILE A 7 43.24 22.10 -16.54
C ILE A 7 42.01 21.50 -15.85
N LEU A 8 41.04 22.33 -15.45
CA LEU A 8 39.81 21.85 -14.86
C LEU A 8 38.83 21.38 -15.95
N PRO A 9 38.37 20.12 -15.93
CA PRO A 9 37.29 19.70 -16.80
C PRO A 9 36.05 20.57 -16.53
N PRO A 10 35.23 20.86 -17.54
CA PRO A 10 34.08 21.74 -17.39
C PRO A 10 33.20 21.20 -16.26
N LYS A 11 32.93 22.04 -15.25
CA LYS A 11 32.03 21.74 -14.13
C LYS A 11 30.79 21.03 -14.68
N ILE A 12 30.60 19.77 -14.30
CA ILE A 12 29.42 18.99 -14.62
C ILE A 12 28.25 19.80 -14.07
N LYS A 13 27.54 20.49 -14.96
CA LYS A 13 26.31 21.18 -14.61
C LYS A 13 25.33 20.05 -14.32
N ASN A 14 25.13 19.74 -13.04
CA ASN A 14 23.98 18.99 -12.59
C ASN A 14 22.74 19.78 -13.03
N ARG A 15 22.25 19.46 -14.22
CA ARG A 15 20.92 19.87 -14.67
C ARG A 15 19.98 19.18 -13.70
N GLY A 16 19.53 19.91 -12.68
CA GLY A 16 18.35 19.53 -11.94
C GLY A 16 17.23 19.36 -12.94
N LYS A 17 16.85 18.11 -13.19
CA LYS A 17 15.58 17.75 -13.81
C LYS A 17 15.23 16.30 -13.51
N ASP A 18 14.27 16.17 -12.61
CA ASP A 18 13.18 15.19 -12.68
C ASP A 18 13.57 13.72 -12.75
N GLY A 19 14.29 13.26 -11.72
CA GLY A 19 14.25 11.87 -11.32
C GLY A 19 13.07 11.62 -10.36
N SER A 20 11.83 11.88 -10.78
CA SER A 20 10.72 11.16 -10.14
C SER A 20 10.98 9.71 -10.48
N SER A 21 11.61 8.98 -9.56
CA SER A 21 11.79 7.54 -9.71
C SER A 21 10.42 6.98 -10.04
N ASN A 22 10.28 6.46 -11.26
CA ASN A 22 9.06 5.83 -11.79
C ASN A 22 8.75 4.51 -11.05
N VAL A 23 9.12 4.42 -9.78
CA VAL A 23 8.86 3.30 -8.90
C VAL A 23 7.39 3.39 -8.55
N PRO A 24 6.58 2.41 -8.96
CA PRO A 24 5.17 2.40 -8.60
C PRO A 24 5.04 2.38 -7.07
N GLU A 25 4.24 3.29 -6.54
CA GLU A 25 3.90 3.29 -5.11
C GLU A 25 3.24 1.96 -4.72
N GLY A 26 3.52 1.47 -3.50
CA GLY A 26 2.89 0.26 -2.97
C GLY A 26 3.54 -1.07 -3.37
N LEU A 27 4.69 -1.06 -4.06
CA LEU A 27 5.47 -2.27 -4.35
C LEU A 27 5.97 -2.99 -3.09
N TRP A 28 6.29 -2.23 -2.04
CA TRP A 28 6.90 -2.71 -0.81
C TRP A 28 6.03 -2.43 0.40
N ARG A 29 5.96 -3.41 1.30
CA ARG A 29 5.19 -3.34 2.56
C ARG A 29 6.08 -3.71 3.72
N LYS A 30 5.99 -2.98 4.83
CA LYS A 30 6.68 -3.32 6.07
C LYS A 30 5.81 -4.22 6.93
N CYS A 31 6.32 -5.36 7.37
CA CYS A 31 5.63 -6.21 8.33
C CYS A 31 5.59 -5.55 9.72
N PRO A 32 4.42 -5.45 10.38
CA PRO A 32 4.32 -4.85 11.71
C PRO A 32 4.97 -5.69 12.81
N SER A 33 5.09 -7.01 12.61
CA SER A 33 5.67 -7.93 13.62
C SER A 33 7.20 -8.01 13.56
N CYS A 34 7.78 -8.26 12.38
CA CYS A 34 9.24 -8.45 12.25
C CYS A 34 9.96 -7.26 11.61
N SER A 35 9.25 -6.18 11.26
CA SER A 35 9.80 -5.00 10.57
C SER A 35 10.44 -5.26 9.20
N ALA A 36 10.33 -6.48 8.66
CA ALA A 36 10.87 -6.80 7.35
C ALA A 36 10.12 -6.06 6.24
N THR A 37 10.88 -5.58 5.26
CA THR A 37 10.35 -5.14 3.97
C THR A 37 10.05 -6.36 3.11
N VAL A 38 8.78 -6.52 2.72
CA VAL A 38 8.26 -7.62 1.92
C VAL A 38 7.63 -7.06 0.67
N TYR A 39 7.72 -7.79 -0.44
CA TYR A 39 7.09 -7.39 -1.69
C TYR A 39 5.57 -7.54 -1.58
N SER A 40 4.82 -6.54 -2.04
CA SER A 40 3.35 -6.50 -1.86
C SER A 40 2.65 -7.66 -2.59
N THR A 41 3.14 -8.03 -3.79
CA THR A 41 2.54 -9.15 -4.54
C THR A 41 2.86 -10.51 -3.91
N GLU A 42 4.05 -10.69 -3.34
CA GLU A 42 4.42 -11.91 -2.61
C GLU A 42 3.54 -12.06 -1.37
N LEU A 43 3.31 -10.96 -0.64
CA LEU A 43 2.41 -10.94 0.49
C LEU A 43 0.96 -11.28 0.08
N GLN A 44 0.50 -10.79 -1.08
CA GLN A 44 -0.83 -11.10 -1.60
C GLN A 44 -0.95 -12.57 -2.02
N GLN A 45 0.05 -13.12 -2.72
CA GLN A 45 0.11 -14.53 -3.11
C GLN A 45 0.14 -15.46 -1.90
N ASN A 46 0.77 -15.03 -0.81
CA ASN A 46 0.80 -15.75 0.45
C ASN A 46 -0.35 -15.38 1.40
N ASN A 47 -1.51 -14.95 0.87
CA ASN A 47 -2.74 -14.71 1.63
C ASN A 47 -2.58 -13.74 2.82
N GLN A 48 -1.77 -12.69 2.63
CA GLN A 48 -1.38 -11.70 3.65
C GLN A 48 -0.58 -12.26 4.83
N VAL A 49 0.04 -13.44 4.69
CA VAL A 49 0.94 -14.01 5.70
C VAL A 49 2.39 -13.60 5.42
N CYS A 50 3.08 -13.06 6.42
CA CYS A 50 4.48 -12.67 6.26
C CYS A 50 5.36 -13.91 6.06
N PRO A 51 6.12 -14.03 4.96
CA PRO A 51 6.95 -15.20 4.69
C PRO A 51 8.16 -15.33 5.63
N LYS A 52 8.53 -14.26 6.34
CA LYS A 52 9.70 -14.27 7.24
C LYS A 52 9.38 -14.64 8.69
N CYS A 53 8.17 -14.33 9.17
CA CYS A 53 7.81 -14.53 10.57
C CYS A 53 6.44 -15.16 10.80
N ASN A 54 5.73 -15.56 9.73
CA ASN A 54 4.38 -16.13 9.77
C ASN A 54 3.31 -15.24 10.42
N HIS A 55 3.57 -13.94 10.57
CA HIS A 55 2.57 -13.01 11.06
C HIS A 55 1.47 -12.80 10.01
N HIS A 56 0.21 -12.90 10.44
CA HIS A 56 -0.97 -12.66 9.61
C HIS A 56 -1.27 -11.15 9.58
N ASN A 57 -1.09 -10.54 8.42
CA ASN A 57 -1.42 -9.13 8.20
C ASN A 57 -2.92 -8.97 7.97
N PRO A 58 -3.47 -7.74 8.10
CA PRO A 58 -4.87 -7.47 7.79
C PRO A 58 -5.24 -7.90 6.37
N LEU A 59 -6.40 -8.55 6.26
CA LEU A 59 -6.99 -9.01 5.00
C LEU A 59 -8.41 -8.43 4.90
N SER A 60 -8.81 -7.93 3.73
CA SER A 60 -10.16 -7.39 3.58
C SER A 60 -11.22 -8.50 3.70
N ALA A 61 -12.43 -8.15 4.14
CA ALA A 61 -13.51 -9.11 4.27
C ALA A 61 -13.81 -9.85 2.95
N ARG A 62 -13.81 -9.12 1.83
CA ARG A 62 -14.03 -9.68 0.49
C ARG A 62 -12.90 -10.64 0.08
N GLN A 63 -11.65 -10.27 0.33
CA GLN A 63 -10.51 -11.16 0.08
C GLN A 63 -10.61 -12.43 0.93
N ARG A 64 -11.01 -12.32 2.20
CA ARG A 64 -11.20 -13.48 3.08
C ARG A 64 -12.27 -14.44 2.54
N LEU A 65 -13.41 -13.90 2.09
CA LEU A 65 -14.48 -14.72 1.50
C LEU A 65 -13.99 -15.48 0.26
N ASN A 66 -13.19 -14.83 -0.60
CA ASN A 66 -12.63 -15.45 -1.79
C ASN A 66 -11.65 -16.59 -1.48
N LEU A 67 -10.95 -16.54 -0.34
CA LEU A 67 -10.04 -17.61 0.08
C LEU A 67 -10.76 -18.78 0.76
N LEU A 68 -11.94 -18.54 1.33
CA LEU A 68 -12.63 -19.51 2.17
C LEU A 68 -13.72 -20.29 1.41
N LEU A 69 -14.44 -19.61 0.51
CA LEU A 69 -15.56 -20.19 -0.23
C LEU A 69 -15.10 -20.65 -1.61
N ASP A 70 -15.78 -21.62 -2.23
CA ASP A 70 -15.59 -21.96 -3.64
C ASP A 70 -16.27 -20.91 -4.53
N GLU A 71 -15.73 -20.61 -5.71
CA GLU A 71 -16.24 -19.52 -6.58
C GLU A 71 -17.69 -19.74 -7.04
N GLU A 72 -18.08 -21.00 -7.23
CA GLU A 72 -19.42 -21.37 -7.69
C GLU A 72 -20.43 -21.41 -6.54
N GLY A 73 -21.68 -20.99 -6.82
CA GLY A 73 -22.78 -21.05 -5.85
C GLY A 73 -22.74 -19.99 -4.75
N ARG A 74 -21.91 -18.94 -4.87
CA ARG A 74 -21.87 -17.83 -3.92
C ARG A 74 -23.04 -16.88 -4.11
N GLU A 75 -23.69 -16.52 -3.02
CA GLU A 75 -24.70 -15.47 -2.97
C GLU A 75 -24.36 -14.48 -1.83
N GLU A 76 -24.40 -13.19 -2.13
CA GLU A 76 -24.21 -12.15 -1.11
C GLU A 76 -25.51 -11.93 -0.34
N VAL A 77 -25.47 -12.25 0.95
CA VAL A 77 -26.61 -12.03 1.85
C VAL A 77 -26.63 -10.56 2.29
N ALA A 78 -27.81 -9.94 2.22
CA ALA A 78 -28.08 -8.61 2.81
C ALA A 78 -27.20 -7.46 2.27
N GLY A 79 -26.79 -7.50 1.00
CA GLY A 79 -25.94 -6.46 0.38
C GLY A 79 -26.58 -5.06 0.32
N ASN A 80 -27.88 -4.94 0.55
CA ASN A 80 -28.62 -3.68 0.62
C ASN A 80 -28.70 -3.07 2.03
N VAL A 81 -28.22 -3.77 3.05
CA VAL A 81 -28.24 -3.27 4.43
C VAL A 81 -27.20 -2.16 4.59
N LYS A 82 -27.65 -1.00 5.06
CA LYS A 82 -26.81 0.18 5.27
C LYS A 82 -26.93 0.66 6.71
N PRO A 83 -25.85 1.24 7.28
CA PRO A 83 -25.90 1.81 8.61
C PRO A 83 -26.86 3.01 8.63
N THR A 84 -27.66 3.11 9.69
CA THR A 84 -28.47 4.29 10.00
C THR A 84 -27.94 4.93 11.28
N ASP A 85 -28.10 6.25 11.43
CA ASP A 85 -27.71 6.97 12.64
C ASP A 85 -28.96 7.35 13.47
N PRO A 86 -29.43 6.46 14.37
CA PRO A 86 -30.57 6.76 15.23
C PRO A 86 -30.25 7.79 16.31
N LEU A 87 -28.97 7.99 16.63
CA LEU A 87 -28.52 8.88 17.70
C LEU A 87 -28.26 10.30 17.21
N LYS A 88 -28.25 10.53 15.89
CA LYS A 88 -27.85 11.80 15.26
C LYS A 88 -26.50 12.28 15.80
N PHE A 89 -25.57 11.34 15.95
CA PHE A 89 -24.30 11.58 16.62
C PHE A 89 -23.43 12.52 15.78
N LYS A 90 -22.90 13.57 16.43
CA LYS A 90 -22.01 14.53 15.78
C LYS A 90 -20.60 14.37 16.31
N ASP A 91 -19.73 13.82 15.49
CA ASP A 91 -18.30 13.74 15.78
C ASP A 91 -17.59 15.04 15.37
N SER A 92 -16.42 15.26 15.96
CA SER A 92 -15.43 16.30 15.64
C SER A 92 -14.96 16.25 14.18
N LYS A 93 -14.94 15.07 13.56
CA LYS A 93 -14.68 14.86 12.13
C LYS A 93 -15.91 14.23 11.48
N ASN A 94 -16.22 14.63 10.26
CA ASN A 94 -17.32 14.03 9.53
C ASN A 94 -16.98 12.56 9.22
N ILE A 95 -17.69 11.64 9.88
CA ILE A 95 -17.58 10.21 9.60
C ILE A 95 -18.37 9.97 8.31
N ARG A 96 -17.70 9.49 7.26
CA ARG A 96 -18.36 9.11 6.01
C ARG A 96 -19.32 7.95 6.29
N THR A 97 -20.61 8.24 6.36
CA THR A 97 -21.66 7.25 6.16
C THR A 97 -21.56 6.76 4.71
N VAL A 98 -21.51 5.44 4.55
CA VAL A 98 -21.40 4.74 3.25
C VAL A 98 -22.75 4.74 2.54
#